data_AF-A0A0C9XHE7-F1
#
_entry.id   AF-A0A0C9XHE7-F1
#
_cell.length_a   1.000
_cell.length_b   1.000
_cell.length_c   1.000
_cell.angle_alpha   90.00
_cell.angle_beta   90.00
_cell.angle_gamma   90.00
#
_symmetry.space_group_name_H-M   'P 1'
#
loop_
_entity.id
_entity.type
_entity.pdbx_description
1 polymer ?
#
loop_
_entity_poly.entity_id
_entity_poly.type
_entity_poly.pdbx_seq_one_letter_code
_entity_poly.pdbx_strand_id
1 'polypeptide(L)'
;MTATLGIATITVITAVGNPRPTPGSSKKIMLDAQIYVGSSNCESLLGSLSYFNGSDMVFRKDDVALYLLYATIAKMEDGAQIHPLTDSKEKYDFVGDIQWIVPLTPPSAVNCDEKEATFDVKIDQHISTLKNVKSGPSKFVTPFSWSIPDSPWYKTGKPVPYNR
;
A
#
# COMPACT_ATOMS: atom_id res chain seq x y z
N MET A 1 -24.65 -2.53 -20.23
CA MET A 1 -24.35 -2.88 -18.82
C MET A 1 -24.12 -1.58 -18.09
N THR A 2 -24.90 -1.30 -17.04
CA THR A 2 -24.66 -0.14 -16.16
C THR A 2 -23.57 -0.52 -15.18
N ALA A 3 -22.38 0.08 -15.30
CA ALA A 3 -21.31 -0.08 -14.31
C ALA A 3 -21.81 0.44 -12.96
N THR A 4 -21.86 -0.42 -11.95
CA THR A 4 -22.15 0.00 -10.58
C THR A 4 -20.91 0.75 -10.08
N LEU A 5 -20.98 2.08 -10.04
CA LEU A 5 -19.94 2.93 -9.44
C LEU A 5 -19.76 2.53 -7.96
N GLY A 6 -18.72 1.76 -7.69
CA GLY A 6 -18.32 1.36 -6.35
C GLY A 6 -17.07 2.10 -5.94
N ILE A 7 -17.19 2.99 -4.95
CA ILE A 7 -16.05 3.60 -4.27
C ILE A 7 -15.94 2.97 -2.88
N ALA A 8 -14.73 2.63 -2.48
CA ALA A 8 -14.44 2.07 -1.17
C ALA A 8 -13.25 2.80 -0.53
N THR A 9 -13.13 2.71 0.78
CA THR A 9 -11.95 3.20 1.50
C THR A 9 -11.24 2.02 2.16
N ILE A 10 -9.91 2.01 2.09
CA ILE A 10 -9.07 0.97 2.67
C ILE A 10 -8.05 1.60 3.62
N THR A 11 -7.77 0.92 4.73
CA THR A 11 -6.58 1.15 5.57
C THR A 11 -5.79 -0.14 5.58
N VAL A 12 -4.60 -0.14 5.00
CA VAL A 12 -3.89 -1.39 4.72
C VAL A 12 -2.38 -1.23 4.70
N ILE A 13 -1.69 -2.32 5.02
CA ILE A 13 -0.25 -2.46 4.76
C ILE A 13 -0.07 -2.82 3.30
N THR A 14 0.69 -2.01 2.59
CA THR A 14 0.93 -2.19 1.17
C THR A 14 2.42 -2.14 0.89
N ALA A 15 2.86 -2.93 -0.09
CA ALA A 15 4.13 -2.68 -0.74
C ALA A 15 3.91 -1.57 -1.78
N VAL A 16 4.72 -0.51 -1.70
CA VAL A 16 4.64 0.65 -2.59
C VAL A 16 5.94 0.78 -3.36
N GLY A 17 5.82 0.96 -4.67
CA GLY A 17 6.97 1.12 -5.55
C GLY A 17 6.64 1.88 -6.83
N ASN A 18 7.64 1.93 -7.72
CA ASN A 18 7.54 2.52 -9.06
C ASN A 18 6.92 3.94 -9.08
N PRO A 19 7.48 4.90 -8.32
CA PRO A 19 7.00 6.28 -8.29
C PRO A 19 7.05 6.94 -9.68
N ARG A 20 5.90 7.44 -10.14
CA ARG A 20 5.74 8.14 -11.41
C ARG A 20 5.24 9.57 -11.18
N PRO A 21 6.05 10.61 -11.46
CA PRO A 21 5.60 12.00 -11.40
C PRO A 21 4.41 12.23 -12.32
N THR A 22 3.43 13.03 -11.88
CA THR A 22 2.29 13.39 -12.74
C THR A 22 2.61 14.65 -13.54
N PRO A 23 2.42 14.66 -14.87
CA PRO A 23 2.60 15.86 -15.68
C PRO A 23 1.75 17.03 -15.15
N GLY A 24 2.34 18.22 -15.06
CA GLY A 24 1.64 19.43 -14.60
C GLY A 24 1.52 19.58 -13.08
N SER A 25 2.12 18.68 -12.28
CA SER A 25 2.22 18.85 -10.82
C SER A 25 3.60 18.47 -10.31
N SER A 26 4.21 19.33 -9.48
CA SER A 26 5.47 19.02 -8.79
C SER A 26 5.29 18.17 -7.53
N LYS A 27 4.05 18.01 -7.06
CA LYS A 27 3.71 17.36 -5.79
C LYS A 27 2.87 16.10 -5.97
N LYS A 28 2.18 15.93 -7.10
CA LYS A 28 1.36 14.74 -7.36
C LYS A 28 2.20 13.62 -7.95
N ILE A 29 2.14 12.45 -7.32
CA ILE A 29 2.88 11.25 -7.71
C ILE A 29 1.90 10.07 -7.84
N MET A 30 2.11 9.24 -8.84
CA MET A 30 1.45 7.95 -8.96
C MET A 30 2.36 6.86 -8.41
N LEU A 31 1.76 5.91 -7.71
CA LEU A 31 2.46 4.82 -7.03
C LEU A 31 1.77 3.51 -7.35
N ASP A 32 2.56 2.45 -7.53
CA ASP A 32 2.04 1.10 -7.59
C ASP A 32 1.91 0.58 -6.16
N ALA A 33 0.72 0.09 -5.82
CA ALA A 33 0.38 -0.41 -4.49
C ALA A 33 -0.04 -1.88 -4.58
N GLN A 34 0.80 -2.78 -4.05
CA GLN A 34 0.47 -4.20 -3.94
C GLN A 34 -0.07 -4.50 -2.54
N ILE A 35 -1.32 -4.94 -2.49
CA ILE A 35 -2.05 -5.31 -1.27
C ILE A 35 -2.15 -6.83 -1.20
N TYR A 36 -1.87 -7.40 -0.03
CA TYR A 36 -2.05 -8.83 0.22
C TYR A 36 -3.39 -9.08 0.90
N VAL A 37 -4.26 -9.85 0.25
CA VAL A 37 -5.55 -10.27 0.78
C VAL A 37 -5.30 -11.66 1.38
N GLY A 38 -5.38 -11.79 2.71
CA GLY A 38 -4.98 -12.97 3.48
C GLY A 38 -5.84 -14.22 3.27
N SER A 39 -6.16 -14.57 2.02
CA SER A 39 -6.73 -15.85 1.63
C SER A 39 -5.68 -16.97 1.77
N SER A 40 -6.13 -18.23 1.77
CA SER A 40 -5.25 -19.41 1.81
C SER A 40 -4.22 -19.45 0.66
N ASN A 41 -4.47 -18.68 -0.39
CA ASN A 41 -3.63 -18.61 -1.59
C ASN A 41 -2.71 -17.37 -1.59
N CYS A 42 -2.74 -16.53 -0.56
CA CYS A 42 -1.99 -15.28 -0.46
C CYS A 42 -2.18 -14.39 -1.70
N GLU A 43 -3.42 -14.22 -2.15
CA GLU A 43 -3.73 -13.41 -3.32
C GLU A 43 -3.31 -11.96 -3.10
N SER A 44 -2.78 -11.35 -4.16
CA SER A 44 -2.38 -9.94 -4.13
C SER A 44 -3.15 -9.15 -5.16
N LEU A 45 -3.59 -7.95 -4.77
CA LEU A 45 -4.21 -6.98 -5.66
C LEU A 45 -3.20 -5.88 -5.96
N LEU A 46 -3.08 -5.51 -7.23
CA LEU A 46 -2.22 -4.42 -7.67
C LEU A 46 -3.07 -3.19 -8.02
N GLY A 47 -2.75 -2.06 -7.40
CA GLY A 47 -3.44 -0.80 -7.65
C GLY A 47 -2.53 0.30 -8.16
N SER A 48 -3.11 1.23 -8.92
CA SER A 48 -2.48 2.48 -9.30
C SER A 48 -3.07 3.61 -8.45
N LEU A 49 -2.30 4.11 -7.49
CA LEU A 49 -2.76 5.09 -6.53
C LEU A 49 -2.08 6.44 -6.73
N SER A 50 -2.88 7.50 -6.72
CA SER A 50 -2.37 8.86 -6.74
C SER A 50 -2.13 9.40 -5.34
N TYR A 51 -1.06 10.15 -5.15
CA TYR A 51 -0.73 10.76 -3.88
C TYR A 51 -0.29 12.21 -4.07
N PHE A 52 -0.86 13.10 -3.26
CA PHE A 52 -0.35 14.47 -3.15
C PHE A 52 0.74 14.52 -2.07
N ASN A 53 1.99 14.61 -2.50
CA ASN A 53 3.17 14.59 -1.65
C ASN A 53 3.43 15.97 -0.99
N GLY A 54 2.48 16.42 -0.17
CA GLY A 54 2.60 17.68 0.59
C GLY A 54 3.73 17.67 1.63
N SER A 55 4.18 16.48 2.04
CA SER A 55 5.19 16.25 3.06
C SER A 55 6.61 16.02 2.51
N ASP A 56 6.82 16.17 1.19
CA ASP A 56 8.13 16.00 0.54
C ASP A 56 8.79 14.63 0.83
N MET A 57 7.97 13.58 0.91
CA MET A 57 8.44 12.21 1.04
C MET A 57 9.23 11.78 -0.19
N VAL A 58 10.34 11.08 0.02
CA VAL A 58 11.19 10.56 -1.05
C VAL A 58 10.82 9.11 -1.34
N PHE A 59 10.25 8.87 -2.51
CA PHE A 59 10.00 7.53 -3.06
C PHE A 59 11.13 7.17 -4.02
N ARG A 60 11.84 6.06 -3.77
CA ARG A 60 12.94 5.61 -4.62
C ARG A 60 12.39 4.84 -5.81
N LYS A 61 12.91 5.11 -7.02
CA LYS A 61 12.44 4.49 -8.26
C LYS A 61 12.70 2.99 -8.33
N ASP A 62 13.84 2.57 -7.79
CA ASP A 62 14.34 1.19 -7.87
C ASP A 62 14.13 0.41 -6.56
N ASP A 63 13.24 0.88 -5.70
CA ASP A 63 12.97 0.28 -4.39
C ASP A 63 11.47 0.05 -4.21
N VAL A 64 11.15 -1.01 -3.48
CA VAL A 64 9.80 -1.26 -2.99
C VAL A 64 9.88 -1.22 -1.47
N ALA A 65 9.01 -0.44 -0.84
CA ALA A 65 8.97 -0.30 0.60
C ALA A 65 7.55 -0.49 1.13
N LEU A 66 7.44 -0.89 2.39
CA LEU A 66 6.14 -1.08 3.02
C LEU A 66 5.64 0.21 3.65
N TYR A 67 4.35 0.44 3.49
CA TYR A 67 3.66 1.58 4.07
C TYR A 67 2.32 1.13 4.64
N LEU A 68 1.89 1.78 5.72
CA LEU A 68 0.50 1.81 6.12
C LEU A 68 -0.13 3.00 5.39
N LEU A 69 -1.14 2.74 4.56
CA LEU A 69 -1.86 3.81 3.87
C LEU A 69 -3.35 3.77 4.19
N TYR A 70 -3.98 4.92 4.00
CA TYR A 70 -5.41 5.06 3.81
C TYR A 70 -5.68 5.65 2.44
N ALA A 71 -6.49 4.94 1.66
CA ALA A 71 -6.82 5.34 0.30
C ALA A 71 -8.30 5.18 0.03
N THR A 72 -8.81 6.02 -0.86
CA THR A 72 -10.09 5.81 -1.51
C THR A 72 -9.83 5.12 -2.83
N ILE A 73 -10.48 3.98 -3.08
CA ILE A 73 -10.25 3.14 -4.25
C ILE A 73 -11.55 2.89 -5.01
N ALA A 74 -11.42 2.68 -6.31
CA ALA A 74 -12.44 2.18 -7.20
C ALA A 74 -11.90 0.98 -7.99
N LYS A 75 -12.79 0.10 -8.41
CA LYS A 75 -12.43 -1.00 -9.31
C LYS A 75 -11.86 -0.44 -10.62
N MET A 76 -10.76 -1.00 -11.10
CA MET A 76 -10.24 -0.66 -12.41
C MET A 76 -11.14 -1.28 -13.49
N GLU A 77 -11.60 -0.45 -14.44
CA GLU A 77 -12.42 -0.89 -15.57
C GLU A 77 -11.68 -0.69 -16.90
N ASP A 78 -12.04 -1.50 -17.90
CA ASP A 78 -11.48 -1.39 -19.24
C ASP A 78 -11.79 0.00 -19.83
N GLY A 79 -10.75 0.72 -20.25
CA GLY A 79 -10.87 2.09 -20.78
C GLY A 79 -10.72 3.20 -19.74
N ALA A 80 -10.55 2.88 -18.44
CA ALA A 80 -10.20 3.88 -17.44
C ALA A 80 -8.80 4.47 -17.74
N GLN A 81 -8.71 5.80 -17.72
CA GLN A 81 -7.47 6.52 -18.01
C GLN A 81 -6.68 6.73 -16.72
N ILE A 82 -5.48 6.15 -16.67
CA ILE A 82 -4.52 6.39 -15.59
C ILE A 82 -3.46 7.35 -16.12
N HIS A 83 -3.23 8.46 -15.41
CA HIS A 83 -2.20 9.45 -15.76
C HIS A 83 -1.05 9.44 -14.74
N PRO A 84 0.22 9.42 -15.18
CA PRO A 84 0.66 9.36 -16.58
C PRO A 84 0.28 8.03 -17.23
N LEU A 85 -0.13 8.06 -18.51
CA LEU A 85 -0.30 6.85 -19.30
C LEU A 85 1.05 6.16 -19.33
N THR A 86 1.15 5.08 -18.60
CA THR A 86 2.29 4.19 -18.72
C THR A 86 1.87 3.18 -19.77
N ASP A 87 2.72 2.89 -20.76
CA ASP A 87 2.55 1.73 -21.67
C ASP A 87 2.65 0.39 -20.91
N SER A 88 2.30 0.37 -19.61
CA SER A 88 2.44 -0.79 -18.78
C SER A 88 1.44 -1.83 -19.26
N LYS A 89 1.96 -3.00 -19.62
CA LYS A 89 1.19 -4.23 -19.84
C LYS A 89 0.52 -4.73 -18.56
N GLU A 90 0.63 -3.98 -17.48
CA GLU A 90 0.24 -4.35 -16.13
C GLU A 90 -1.24 -4.03 -15.94
N LYS A 91 -2.01 -5.07 -15.67
CA LYS A 91 -3.44 -4.96 -15.40
C LYS A 91 -3.62 -4.62 -13.92
N TYR A 92 -3.98 -3.37 -13.62
CA TYR A 92 -4.36 -2.98 -12.26
C TYR A 92 -5.75 -3.55 -11.93
N ASP A 93 -5.92 -3.98 -10.69
CA ASP A 93 -7.20 -4.42 -10.13
C ASP A 93 -8.02 -3.22 -9.63
N PHE A 94 -7.35 -2.16 -9.17
CA PHE A 94 -7.97 -0.96 -8.63
C PHE A 94 -7.17 0.32 -8.92
N VAL A 95 -7.85 1.45 -8.82
CA VAL A 95 -7.26 2.79 -8.90
C VAL A 95 -7.79 3.64 -7.76
N GLY A 96 -7.10 4.73 -7.42
CA GLY A 96 -7.58 5.57 -6.32
C GLY A 96 -6.64 6.69 -5.93
N ASP A 97 -6.98 7.31 -4.80
CA ASP A 97 -6.22 8.40 -4.20
C ASP A 97 -5.84 8.05 -2.75
N ILE A 98 -4.55 8.15 -2.46
CA ILE A 98 -3.98 8.07 -1.12
C ILE A 98 -4.29 9.36 -0.38
N GLN A 99 -4.99 9.22 0.74
CA GLN A 99 -5.34 10.33 1.62
C GLN A 99 -4.24 10.57 2.66
N TRP A 100 -3.63 9.50 3.18
CA TRP A 100 -2.42 9.55 3.99
C TRP A 100 -1.61 8.27 3.86
N ILE A 101 -0.31 8.39 4.09
CA ILE A 101 0.66 7.29 3.98
C ILE A 101 1.73 7.42 5.05
N VAL A 102 2.08 6.31 5.69
CA VAL A 102 3.07 6.25 6.77
C VAL A 102 4.08 5.14 6.44
N PRO A 103 5.39 5.44 6.36
CA PRO A 103 6.42 4.42 6.17
C PRO A 103 6.39 3.39 7.30
N LEU A 104 6.44 2.11 6.95
CA LEU A 104 6.67 1.04 7.93
C LEU A 104 8.18 0.85 8.07
N THR A 105 8.78 1.72 8.87
CA THR A 105 10.15 1.55 9.36
C THR A 105 10.12 1.19 10.85
N PRO A 106 11.19 0.60 11.38
CA PRO A 106 11.36 0.49 12.83
C PRO A 106 11.15 1.87 13.49
N PRO A 107 10.44 1.94 14.64
CA PRO A 107 10.00 0.84 15.49
C PRO A 107 8.62 0.23 15.16
N SER A 108 7.97 0.62 14.04
CA SER A 108 6.61 0.16 13.70
C SER A 108 6.54 -1.31 13.29
N ALA A 109 7.64 -1.88 12.81
CA ALA A 109 7.80 -3.30 12.54
C ALA A 109 8.89 -3.88 13.45
N VAL A 110 8.66 -5.10 13.94
CA VAL A 110 9.55 -5.86 14.83
C VAL A 110 9.61 -7.32 14.38
N ASN A 111 10.52 -8.11 14.95
CA ASN A 111 10.67 -9.53 14.64
C ASN A 111 10.80 -9.81 13.13
N CYS A 112 11.51 -8.95 12.41
CA CYS A 112 11.70 -9.10 10.97
C CYS A 112 12.60 -10.30 10.68
N ASP A 113 12.10 -11.27 9.91
CA ASP A 113 12.86 -12.38 9.36
C ASP A 113 13.04 -12.16 7.85
N GLU A 114 14.27 -11.96 7.42
CA GLU A 114 14.60 -11.69 6.03
C GLU A 114 14.48 -12.93 5.14
N LYS A 115 14.75 -14.11 5.69
CA LYS A 115 14.75 -15.37 4.93
C LYS A 115 13.32 -15.81 4.65
N GLU A 116 12.47 -15.71 5.66
CA GLU A 116 11.06 -16.06 5.57
C GLU A 116 10.20 -14.90 5.06
N ALA A 117 10.78 -13.69 4.97
CA ALA A 117 10.10 -12.45 4.62
C ALA A 117 8.86 -12.19 5.48
N THR A 118 9.04 -12.35 6.79
CA THR A 118 8.01 -12.12 7.79
C THR A 118 8.38 -10.98 8.72
N PHE A 119 7.38 -10.33 9.29
CA PHE A 119 7.58 -9.30 10.31
C PHE A 119 6.29 -9.15 11.13
N ASP A 120 6.44 -8.66 12.35
CA ASP A 120 5.33 -8.29 13.23
C ASP A 120 5.12 -6.79 13.23
N VAL A 121 3.87 -6.34 13.19
CA VAL A 121 3.55 -4.92 13.20
C VAL A 121 3.10 -4.49 14.58
N LYS A 122 3.82 -3.54 15.17
CA LYS A 122 3.41 -2.86 16.40
C LYS A 122 2.50 -1.70 16.06
N ILE A 123 1.21 -1.98 15.93
CA ILE A 123 0.21 -0.94 15.66
C ILE A 123 -0.10 -0.07 16.88
N ASP A 124 0.40 -0.37 18.08
CA ASP A 124 0.11 0.40 19.30
C ASP A 124 0.41 1.91 19.16
N GLN A 125 1.41 2.27 18.34
CA GLN A 125 1.75 3.66 18.01
C GLN A 125 0.71 4.31 17.07
N HIS A 126 0.11 3.52 16.19
CA HIS A 126 -0.87 3.95 15.17
C HIS A 126 -2.34 3.80 15.62
N ILE A 127 -2.61 3.00 16.65
CA ILE A 127 -3.94 2.85 17.26
C ILE A 127 -4.35 4.10 18.05
N SER A 128 -3.41 4.95 18.50
CA SER A 128 -3.74 6.21 19.17
C SER A 128 -4.72 7.07 18.33
N THR A 129 -4.59 7.01 17.00
CA THR A 129 -5.48 7.61 16.00
C THR A 129 -6.83 6.89 15.82
N LEU A 130 -6.93 5.59 16.16
CA LEU A 130 -8.15 4.76 16.02
C LEU A 130 -9.00 4.71 17.31
N LYS A 131 -8.45 5.09 18.47
CA LYS A 131 -9.15 5.08 19.77
C LYS A 131 -10.40 5.98 19.83
N ASN A 132 -10.59 6.88 18.86
CA ASN A 132 -11.78 7.73 18.78
C ASN A 132 -12.99 7.08 18.08
N VAL A 133 -12.85 5.87 17.54
CA VAL A 133 -14.00 5.16 16.96
C VAL A 133 -14.77 4.47 18.10
N LYS A 134 -15.89 5.08 18.50
CA LYS A 134 -16.82 4.56 19.52
C LYS A 134 -17.57 3.31 19.00
N SER A 135 -16.90 2.19 18.78
CA SER A 135 -17.56 0.95 18.36
C SER A 135 -17.04 -0.27 19.14
N GLY A 136 -17.76 -0.62 20.20
CA GLY A 136 -17.81 -1.96 20.78
C GLY A 136 -16.53 -2.52 21.41
N PRO A 137 -16.61 -3.68 22.08
CA PRO A 137 -15.49 -4.34 22.74
C PRO A 137 -14.68 -5.16 21.72
N SER A 138 -14.21 -4.56 20.63
CA SER A 138 -13.22 -5.21 19.77
C SER A 138 -11.84 -4.98 20.38
N LYS A 139 -11.34 -5.96 21.15
CA LYS A 139 -9.92 -5.99 21.52
C LYS A 139 -9.11 -6.14 20.23
N PHE A 140 -8.38 -5.09 19.85
CA PHE A 140 -7.38 -5.20 18.79
C PHE A 140 -6.34 -6.25 19.19
N VAL A 141 -6.12 -7.25 18.34
CA VAL A 141 -5.09 -8.26 18.54
C VAL A 141 -3.77 -7.69 18.05
N THR A 142 -2.84 -7.48 18.98
CA THR A 142 -1.48 -7.00 18.69
C THR A 142 -0.47 -7.90 19.41
N PRO A 143 0.69 -8.19 18.81
CA PRO A 143 1.05 -7.94 17.40
C PRO A 143 0.32 -8.91 16.44
N PHE A 144 0.26 -8.57 15.16
CA PHE A 144 -0.09 -9.51 14.09
C PHE A 144 1.09 -9.69 13.14
N SER A 145 1.30 -10.93 12.72
CA SER A 145 2.40 -11.31 11.83
C SER A 145 1.98 -11.17 10.37
N TRP A 146 2.88 -10.64 9.55
CA TRP A 146 2.71 -10.49 8.12
C TRP A 146 3.75 -11.34 7.39
N SER A 147 3.34 -11.99 6.30
CA SER A 147 4.22 -12.71 5.39
C SER A 147 4.15 -12.07 4.01
N ILE A 148 5.29 -11.77 3.41
CA ILE A 148 5.35 -11.23 2.05
C ILE A 148 5.61 -12.39 1.06
N PRO A 149 4.62 -12.77 0.24
CA PRO A 149 4.84 -13.79 -0.78
C PRO A 149 5.79 -13.28 -1.88
N ASP A 150 6.34 -14.21 -2.66
CA ASP A 150 7.16 -13.85 -3.83
C ASP A 150 6.35 -13.11 -4.88
N SER A 151 6.97 -12.11 -5.49
CA SER A 151 6.33 -11.21 -6.44
C SER A 151 7.35 -10.81 -7.51
N PRO A 152 6.99 -10.83 -8.81
CA PRO A 152 7.91 -10.42 -9.89
C PRO A 152 8.35 -8.95 -9.78
N TRP A 153 7.68 -8.19 -8.93
CA TRP A 153 7.97 -6.80 -8.60
C TRP A 153 9.23 -6.62 -7.73
N TYR A 154 9.66 -7.66 -7.04
CA TYR A 154 10.76 -7.63 -6.07
C TYR A 154 12.11 -7.96 -6.72
N LYS A 155 12.58 -7.08 -7.62
CA LYS A 155 13.81 -7.30 -8.40
C LYS A 155 15.08 -7.39 -7.54
N THR A 156 15.08 -6.73 -6.38
CA THR A 156 16.25 -6.58 -5.50
C THR A 156 16.09 -7.30 -4.15
N GLY A 157 14.97 -7.99 -3.94
CA GLY A 157 14.60 -8.64 -2.68
C GLY A 157 13.21 -8.23 -2.20
N LYS A 158 12.63 -9.04 -1.30
CA LYS A 158 11.30 -8.77 -0.72
C LYS A 158 11.35 -7.51 0.16
N PRO A 159 10.30 -6.67 0.15
CA PRO A 159 10.26 -5.43 0.92
C PRO A 159 9.96 -5.72 2.39
N VAL A 160 10.87 -6.37 3.11
CA VAL A 160 10.75 -6.52 4.56
C VAL A 160 11.10 -5.16 5.20
N PRO A 161 10.41 -4.71 6.25
CA PRO A 161 10.71 -3.43 6.88
C PRO A 161 12.01 -3.55 7.69
N TYR A 162 13.13 -3.22 7.05
CA TYR A 162 14.47 -3.27 7.65
C TYR A 162 14.79 -2.03 8.52
N ASN A 163 15.68 -2.20 9.51
CA ASN A 163 16.42 -1.09 10.10
C ASN A 163 17.42 -0.58 9.05
N ARG A 164 17.03 0.40 8.22
CA ARG A 164 17.98 1.20 7.43
C ARG A 164 18.39 2.45 8.19
#